data_AF-A0A6I9NED4-F1
#
_entry.id   AF-A0A6I9NED4-F1
#
_cell.length_a   1.000
_cell.length_b   1.000
_cell.length_c   1.000
_cell.angle_alpha   90.00
_cell.angle_beta   90.00
_cell.angle_gamma   90.00
#
_symmetry.space_group_name_H-M   'P 1'
#
loop_
_entity.id
_entity.type
_entity.pdbx_description
1 polymer ?
#
loop_
_entity_poly.entity_id
_entity_poly.type
_entity_poly.pdbx_seq_one_letter_code
_entity_poly.pdbx_strand_id
1 'polypeptide(L)'
;MENMKKSLDGILEQGRQKVMEPLQTWSDSLSEGPVQEKVSWMIQKGLPIIGNWEWGTTENFLYQYPGAEVPSCISGEEHLQLIDGGLMMNMPFPPFLGEKRDADLLIALDSGSSQTFETLSEARDYAKAMKKPFPEIDDRIFEAKDWPEDCYVFEGKEKEPTIIYIPLFNRHNCKDVEEVQAKMKEFSTFQLPLNQERIEFVLETAKANIRNNKDTLLMEIYKASRRRHKKM
;
A
#
# COMPACT_ATOMS: atom_id res chain seq x y z
N MET A 1 9.92 -26.77 3.11
CA MET A 1 9.57 -26.14 4.40
C MET A 1 10.63 -25.14 4.84
N GLU A 2 11.91 -25.51 4.84
CA GLU A 2 13.02 -24.63 5.26
C GLU A 2 13.20 -23.36 4.42
N ASN A 3 13.02 -23.45 3.08
CA ASN A 3 13.06 -22.27 2.19
C ASN A 3 11.88 -21.29 2.41
N MET A 4 10.72 -21.79 2.83
CA MET A 4 9.53 -20.96 3.04
C MET A 4 9.58 -20.24 4.39
N LYS A 5 10.13 -20.90 5.42
CA LYS A 5 10.40 -20.29 6.73
C LYS A 5 11.46 -19.18 6.61
N LYS A 6 12.56 -19.45 5.89
CA LYS A 6 13.57 -18.42 5.52
C LYS A 6 12.97 -17.24 4.76
N SER A 7 12.01 -17.49 3.86
CA SER A 7 11.32 -16.43 3.12
C SER A 7 10.43 -15.58 4.02
N LEU A 8 9.75 -16.19 5.00
CA LEU A 8 8.89 -15.48 5.95
C LEU A 8 9.71 -14.66 6.94
N ASP A 9 10.79 -15.22 7.47
CA ASP A 9 11.74 -14.52 8.34
C ASP A 9 12.38 -13.33 7.60
N GLY A 10 12.70 -13.50 6.32
CA GLY A 10 13.18 -12.41 5.46
C GLY A 10 12.14 -11.29 5.25
N ILE A 11 10.86 -11.63 5.04
CA ILE A 11 9.78 -10.65 4.92
C ILE A 11 9.55 -9.92 6.25
N LEU A 12 9.60 -10.63 7.38
CA LEU A 12 9.46 -10.04 8.70
C LEU A 12 10.62 -9.09 9.01
N GLU A 13 11.85 -9.47 8.66
CA GLU A 13 13.02 -8.61 8.83
C GLU A 13 12.96 -7.37 7.93
N GLN A 14 12.59 -7.54 6.65
CA GLN A 14 12.36 -6.42 5.74
C GLN A 14 11.22 -5.50 6.22
N GLY A 15 10.13 -6.07 6.72
CA GLY A 15 9.01 -5.34 7.29
C GLY A 15 9.42 -4.55 8.54
N ARG A 16 10.22 -5.14 9.43
CA ARG A 16 10.83 -4.43 10.58
C ARG A 16 11.68 -3.25 10.10
N GLN A 17 12.52 -3.45 9.09
CA GLN A 17 13.34 -2.36 8.54
C GLN A 17 12.49 -1.23 7.94
N LYS A 18 11.45 -1.57 7.15
CA LYS A 18 10.49 -0.60 6.58
C LYS A 18 9.79 0.26 7.65
N VAL A 19 9.60 -0.25 8.87
CA VAL A 19 9.00 0.50 9.99
C VAL A 19 10.04 1.25 10.81
N MET A 20 11.15 0.59 11.16
CA MET A 20 12.09 1.10 12.14
C MET A 20 12.89 2.31 11.63
N GLU A 21 13.31 2.32 10.36
CA GLU A 21 14.10 3.42 9.81
C GLU A 21 13.32 4.75 9.75
N PRO A 22 12.08 4.81 9.19
CA PRO A 22 11.29 6.03 9.21
C PRO A 22 10.88 6.45 10.62
N LEU A 23 10.57 5.49 11.49
CA LEU A 23 10.20 5.76 12.88
C LEU A 23 11.38 6.35 13.68
N GLN A 24 12.60 5.87 13.44
CA GLN A 24 13.81 6.39 14.06
C GLN A 24 14.16 7.79 13.52
N THR A 25 14.01 8.01 12.21
CA THR A 25 14.18 9.33 11.60
C THR A 25 13.19 10.36 12.19
N TRP A 26 11.92 9.97 12.34
CA TRP A 26 10.91 10.81 12.97
C TRP A 26 11.22 11.08 14.44
N SER A 27 11.62 10.04 15.19
CA SER A 27 12.06 10.15 16.59
C SER A 27 13.14 11.21 16.76
N ASP A 28 14.19 11.14 15.95
CA ASP A 28 15.32 12.04 16.04
C ASP A 28 14.90 13.49 15.75
N SER A 29 13.96 13.72 14.83
CA SER A 29 13.41 15.05 14.55
C SER A 29 12.65 15.68 15.73
N LEU A 30 12.05 14.87 16.62
CA LEU A 30 11.34 15.35 17.81
C LEU A 30 12.30 15.74 18.94
N SER A 31 13.54 15.24 18.88
CA SER A 31 14.58 15.53 19.87
C SER A 31 15.17 16.93 19.75
N GLU A 32 14.71 17.77 18.82
CA GLU A 32 15.18 19.14 18.62
C GLU A 32 14.20 20.24 19.12
N GLY A 33 13.11 19.87 19.83
CA GLY A 33 12.03 20.79 20.24
C GLY A 33 11.68 20.82 21.75
N PRO A 34 10.79 21.74 22.20
CA PRO A 34 10.48 21.99 23.63
C PRO A 34 9.75 20.84 24.37
N VAL A 35 9.40 19.75 23.67
CA VAL A 35 8.75 18.54 24.22
C VAL A 35 9.76 17.40 24.46
N GLN A 36 11.06 17.73 24.37
CA GLN A 36 12.22 16.83 24.30
C GLN A 36 12.23 15.68 25.32
N GLU A 37 12.12 15.96 26.62
CA GLU A 37 12.46 14.96 27.65
C GLU A 37 11.43 13.82 27.76
N LYS A 38 10.13 14.13 27.75
CA LYS A 38 9.07 13.12 27.91
C LYS A 38 8.89 12.28 26.66
N VAL A 39 9.00 12.89 25.48
CA VAL A 39 8.88 12.21 24.19
C VAL A 39 10.10 11.36 23.91
N SER A 40 11.32 11.86 24.18
CA SER A 40 12.56 11.09 24.06
C SER A 40 12.57 9.86 24.95
N TRP A 41 12.06 9.94 26.19
CA TRP A 41 11.98 8.78 27.08
C TRP A 41 11.02 7.69 26.56
N MET A 42 9.82 8.07 26.11
CA MET A 42 8.85 7.13 25.54
C MET A 42 9.41 6.44 24.29
N ILE A 43 10.14 7.18 23.47
CA ILE A 43 10.72 6.66 22.25
C ILE A 43 11.90 5.72 22.53
N GLN A 44 12.84 6.11 23.41
CA GLN A 44 13.97 5.25 23.79
C GLN A 44 13.55 3.93 24.45
N LYS A 45 12.43 3.93 25.18
CA LYS A 45 11.89 2.72 25.83
C LYS A 45 10.93 1.95 24.93
N GLY A 46 10.20 2.61 24.04
CA GLY A 46 9.21 2.00 23.14
C GLY A 46 9.82 1.35 21.89
N LEU A 47 10.83 1.97 21.28
CA LEU A 47 11.46 1.44 20.05
C LEU A 47 12.04 0.02 20.21
N PRO A 48 12.77 -0.31 21.30
CA PRO A 48 13.26 -1.67 21.50
C PRO A 48 12.13 -2.69 21.72
N ILE A 49 10.97 -2.24 22.22
CA ILE A 49 9.79 -3.10 22.40
C ILE A 49 9.15 -3.38 21.05
N ILE A 50 8.99 -2.37 20.18
CA ILE A 50 8.49 -2.50 18.81
C ILE A 50 9.37 -3.46 17.99
N GLY A 51 10.70 -3.36 18.12
CA GLY A 51 11.63 -4.26 17.42
C GLY A 51 11.54 -5.73 17.85
N ASN A 52 11.12 -5.99 19.09
CA ASN A 52 10.94 -7.33 19.66
C ASN A 52 9.47 -7.78 19.73
N TRP A 53 8.54 -6.99 19.21
CA TRP A 53 7.11 -7.25 19.33
C TRP A 53 6.69 -8.43 18.45
N GLU A 54 5.97 -9.40 19.03
CA GLU A 54 5.26 -10.45 18.28
C GLU A 54 3.88 -9.92 17.87
N TRP A 55 3.74 -9.60 16.59
CA TRP A 55 2.59 -8.85 16.07
C TRP A 55 1.40 -9.75 15.79
N GLY A 56 0.24 -9.39 16.35
CA GLY A 56 -1.05 -9.97 15.96
C GLY A 56 -1.18 -11.47 16.22
N THR A 57 -0.54 -11.99 17.27
CA THR A 57 -0.72 -13.37 17.73
C THR A 57 -2.20 -13.65 18.00
N THR A 58 -2.76 -14.65 17.34
CA THR A 58 -4.15 -15.08 17.52
C THR A 58 -4.28 -16.59 17.38
N GLU A 59 -5.36 -17.16 17.90
CA GLU A 59 -5.67 -18.59 17.79
C GLU A 59 -5.78 -19.01 16.33
N ASN A 60 -5.10 -20.08 15.94
CA ASN A 60 -5.17 -20.57 14.58
C ASN A 60 -6.45 -21.39 14.34
N PHE A 61 -7.41 -20.79 13.65
CA PHE A 61 -8.65 -21.47 13.26
C PHE A 61 -8.46 -22.64 12.26
N LEU A 62 -7.24 -22.85 11.75
CA LEU A 62 -6.85 -23.99 10.92
C LEU A 62 -6.00 -25.02 11.68
N TYR A 63 -5.79 -24.84 12.98
CA TYR A 63 -5.01 -25.77 13.80
C TYR A 63 -5.64 -27.17 13.77
N GLN A 64 -4.82 -28.17 13.46
CA GLN A 64 -5.23 -29.57 13.29
C GLN A 64 -6.37 -29.77 12.29
N TYR A 65 -6.56 -28.83 11.34
CA TYR A 65 -7.58 -28.97 10.32
C TYR A 65 -7.27 -30.18 9.41
N PRO A 66 -8.21 -31.13 9.23
CA PRO A 66 -7.92 -32.41 8.57
C PRO A 66 -7.89 -32.32 7.03
N GLY A 67 -8.19 -31.17 6.44
CA GLY A 67 -8.26 -31.00 4.99
C GLY A 67 -6.89 -30.94 4.33
N ALA A 68 -6.67 -31.77 3.31
CA ALA A 68 -5.42 -31.83 2.53
C ALA A 68 -5.07 -30.54 1.75
N GLU A 69 -6.01 -29.58 1.68
CA GLU A 69 -5.82 -28.27 1.05
C GLU A 69 -5.00 -27.29 1.91
N VAL A 70 -4.94 -27.51 3.24
CA VAL A 70 -4.19 -26.64 4.16
C VAL A 70 -2.76 -27.18 4.31
N PRO A 71 -1.73 -26.39 3.98
CA PRO A 71 -0.34 -26.81 4.19
C PRO A 71 -0.06 -27.15 5.65
N SER A 72 0.74 -28.20 5.90
CA SER A 72 1.09 -28.67 7.25
C SER A 72 1.82 -27.62 8.09
N CYS A 73 2.51 -26.68 7.46
CA CYS A 73 3.16 -25.55 8.13
C CYS A 73 2.18 -24.50 8.67
N ILE A 74 0.90 -24.58 8.29
CA ILE A 74 -0.18 -23.74 8.82
C ILE A 74 -1.00 -24.56 9.80
N SER A 75 -1.44 -25.78 9.43
CA SER A 75 -2.29 -26.60 10.31
C SER A 75 -1.55 -27.20 11.52
N GLY A 76 -0.22 -27.24 11.51
CA GLY A 76 0.61 -27.71 12.63
C GLY A 76 0.91 -26.66 13.70
N GLU A 77 0.59 -25.39 13.46
CA GLU A 77 0.88 -24.28 14.38
C GLU A 77 -0.39 -23.92 15.17
N GLU A 78 -0.29 -23.75 16.48
CA GLU A 78 -1.44 -23.41 17.35
C GLU A 78 -1.90 -21.96 17.20
N HIS A 79 -0.96 -21.08 16.83
CA HIS A 79 -1.20 -19.65 16.74
C HIS A 79 -0.81 -19.12 15.36
N LEU A 80 -1.55 -18.11 14.89
CA LEU A 80 -1.22 -17.33 13.71
C LEU A 80 -0.56 -16.01 14.13
N GLN A 81 0.39 -15.55 13.33
CA GLN A 81 0.97 -14.21 13.43
C GLN A 81 0.38 -13.36 12.31
N LEU A 82 -0.40 -12.35 12.65
CA LEU A 82 -1.01 -11.44 11.69
C LEU A 82 -0.28 -10.09 11.73
N ILE A 83 0.18 -9.66 10.57
CA ILE A 83 0.91 -8.40 10.39
C ILE A 83 0.13 -7.45 9.49
N ASP A 84 0.44 -6.16 9.58
CA ASP A 84 -0.12 -5.16 8.69
C ASP A 84 0.27 -5.46 7.23
N GLY A 85 -0.71 -5.47 6.33
CA GLY A 85 -0.51 -5.75 4.91
C GLY A 85 0.40 -4.72 4.22
N GLY A 86 0.43 -3.47 4.73
CA GLY A 86 1.29 -2.39 4.23
C GLY A 86 2.78 -2.70 4.32
N LEU A 87 3.19 -3.65 5.17
CA LEU A 87 4.58 -4.13 5.22
C LEU A 87 4.98 -4.94 3.99
N MET A 88 4.02 -5.65 3.38
CA MET A 88 4.23 -6.40 2.14
C MET A 88 3.94 -5.53 0.91
N MET A 89 2.80 -4.85 0.90
CA MET A 89 2.32 -4.04 -0.22
C MET A 89 1.34 -3.01 0.31
N ASN A 90 1.58 -1.74 0.00
CA ASN A 90 0.80 -0.64 0.57
C ASN A 90 -0.62 -0.47 -0.01
N MET A 91 -1.00 -1.30 -0.99
CA MET A 91 -2.34 -1.35 -1.58
C MET A 91 -2.85 -2.79 -1.63
N PRO A 92 -4.14 -3.01 -1.34
CA PRO A 92 -4.70 -4.36 -1.22
C PRO A 92 -5.05 -4.95 -2.60
N PHE A 93 -4.11 -5.06 -3.53
CA PHE A 93 -4.34 -5.73 -4.81
C PHE A 93 -4.64 -7.24 -4.68
N PRO A 94 -3.89 -8.04 -3.88
CA PRO A 94 -4.01 -9.50 -3.89
C PRO A 94 -5.44 -10.07 -3.77
N PRO A 95 -6.33 -9.54 -2.89
CA PRO A 95 -7.70 -10.06 -2.77
C PRO A 95 -8.58 -9.87 -4.02
N PHE A 96 -8.22 -8.93 -4.91
CA PHE A 96 -9.02 -8.62 -6.10
C PHE A 96 -8.48 -9.23 -7.39
N LEU A 97 -7.26 -9.79 -7.36
CA LEU A 97 -6.65 -10.39 -8.54
C LEU A 97 -7.11 -11.85 -8.76
N GLY A 98 -7.82 -12.06 -9.86
CA GLY A 98 -8.23 -13.38 -10.34
C GLY A 98 -9.73 -13.68 -10.22
N GLU A 99 -10.08 -14.93 -10.51
CA GLU A 99 -11.45 -15.33 -10.89
C GLU A 99 -12.45 -15.36 -9.72
N LYS A 100 -11.99 -15.40 -8.46
CA LYS A 100 -12.92 -15.45 -7.31
C LYS A 100 -13.72 -14.17 -7.14
N ARG A 101 -13.10 -13.02 -7.41
CA ARG A 101 -13.77 -11.71 -7.40
C ARG A 101 -14.07 -11.22 -8.81
N ASP A 102 -13.27 -11.64 -9.79
CA ASP A 102 -13.49 -11.37 -11.22
C ASP A 102 -13.74 -9.88 -11.50
N ALA A 103 -12.87 -9.04 -10.92
CA ALA A 103 -12.97 -7.60 -11.01
C ALA A 103 -12.61 -7.10 -12.43
N ASP A 104 -13.50 -6.34 -13.06
CA ASP A 104 -13.25 -5.76 -14.40
C ASP A 104 -12.53 -4.39 -14.33
N LEU A 105 -12.61 -3.69 -13.19
CA LEU A 105 -12.04 -2.36 -12.95
C LEU A 105 -11.65 -2.19 -11.48
N LEU A 106 -10.44 -1.67 -11.24
CA LEU A 106 -9.95 -1.27 -9.92
C LEU A 106 -9.62 0.23 -9.94
N ILE A 107 -10.11 0.97 -8.94
CA ILE A 107 -9.78 2.38 -8.74
C ILE A 107 -8.83 2.43 -7.53
N ALA A 108 -7.55 2.61 -7.81
CA ALA A 108 -6.45 2.65 -6.86
C ALA A 108 -6.15 4.10 -6.48
N LEU A 109 -6.53 4.48 -5.25
CA LEU A 109 -6.22 5.79 -4.67
C LEU A 109 -4.93 5.66 -3.87
N ASP A 110 -3.84 6.23 -4.36
CA ASP A 110 -2.54 6.09 -3.70
C ASP A 110 -2.28 7.26 -2.74
N SER A 111 -2.32 6.93 -1.45
CA SER A 111 -1.93 7.79 -0.34
C SER A 111 -0.68 7.26 0.37
N GLY A 112 0.12 6.44 -0.30
CA GLY A 112 1.35 5.89 0.24
C GLY A 112 2.37 6.96 0.54
N SER A 113 3.17 6.72 1.58
CA SER A 113 4.32 7.55 1.95
C SER A 113 5.59 7.16 1.19
N SER A 114 5.51 6.13 0.36
CA SER A 114 6.59 5.62 -0.48
C SER A 114 6.65 6.35 -1.83
N GLN A 115 7.60 5.99 -2.70
CA GLN A 115 7.69 6.62 -4.01
C GLN A 115 6.45 6.29 -4.84
N THR A 116 5.92 7.27 -5.58
CA THR A 116 4.78 7.04 -6.49
C THR A 116 5.08 5.90 -7.45
N PHE A 117 4.09 5.04 -7.69
CA PHE A 117 4.14 3.79 -8.46
C PHE A 117 4.91 2.63 -7.82
N GLU A 118 5.58 2.79 -6.68
CA GLU A 118 6.29 1.68 -6.02
C GLU A 118 5.34 0.51 -5.73
N THR A 119 4.19 0.81 -5.14
CA THR A 119 3.16 -0.20 -4.86
C THR A 119 2.57 -0.83 -6.12
N LEU A 120 2.50 -0.10 -7.24
CA LEU A 120 2.08 -0.68 -8.52
C LEU A 120 3.13 -1.66 -9.07
N SER A 121 4.43 -1.36 -8.90
CA SER A 121 5.49 -2.30 -9.25
C SER A 121 5.45 -3.55 -8.36
N GLU A 122 5.29 -3.39 -7.05
CA GLU A 122 5.12 -4.51 -6.11
C GLU A 122 3.90 -5.37 -6.50
N ALA A 123 2.79 -4.74 -6.88
CA ALA A 123 1.58 -5.44 -7.34
C ALA A 123 1.79 -6.21 -8.64
N ARG A 124 2.49 -5.62 -9.62
CA ARG A 124 2.89 -6.27 -10.88
C ARG A 124 3.74 -7.52 -10.61
N ASP A 125 4.74 -7.38 -9.76
CA ASP A 125 5.68 -8.47 -9.45
C ASP A 125 5.00 -9.59 -8.67
N TYR A 126 4.15 -9.25 -7.70
CA TYR A 126 3.29 -10.19 -6.99
C TYR A 126 2.38 -10.95 -7.95
N ALA A 127 1.69 -10.25 -8.85
CA ALA A 127 0.78 -10.87 -9.80
C ALA A 127 1.51 -11.84 -10.73
N LYS A 128 2.70 -11.46 -11.21
CA LYS A 128 3.57 -12.33 -12.01
C LYS A 128 3.99 -13.58 -11.24
N ALA A 129 4.44 -13.43 -9.99
CA ALA A 129 4.85 -14.56 -9.15
C ALA A 129 3.70 -15.53 -8.87
N MET A 130 2.50 -14.99 -8.65
CA MET A 130 1.28 -15.76 -8.34
C MET A 130 0.48 -16.18 -9.58
N LYS A 131 0.99 -15.89 -10.78
CA LYS A 131 0.33 -16.15 -12.07
C LYS A 131 -1.10 -15.59 -12.13
N LYS A 132 -1.29 -14.39 -11.60
CA LYS A 132 -2.56 -13.67 -11.60
C LYS A 132 -2.64 -12.73 -12.80
N PRO A 133 -3.84 -12.53 -13.37
CA PRO A 133 -4.02 -11.56 -14.44
C PRO A 133 -3.83 -10.14 -13.90
N PHE A 134 -2.99 -9.36 -14.57
CA PHE A 134 -2.66 -7.99 -14.20
C PHE A 134 -2.26 -7.21 -15.45
N PRO A 135 -2.73 -5.96 -15.63
CA PRO A 135 -2.46 -5.20 -16.84
C PRO A 135 -0.96 -4.93 -17.02
N GLU A 136 -0.56 -4.80 -18.28
CA GLU A 136 0.79 -4.38 -18.61
C GLU A 136 1.03 -2.94 -18.12
N ILE A 137 2.14 -2.75 -17.39
CA ILE A 137 2.60 -1.44 -16.93
C ILE A 137 3.86 -1.10 -17.70
N ASP A 138 3.79 -0.01 -18.48
CA ASP A 138 4.92 0.53 -19.21
C ASP A 138 5.90 1.19 -18.22
N ASP A 139 7.17 0.77 -18.23
CA ASP A 139 8.17 1.30 -17.31
C ASP A 139 8.43 2.81 -17.49
N ARG A 140 8.03 3.41 -18.62
CA ARG A 140 8.12 4.87 -18.84
C ARG A 140 7.29 5.67 -17.85
N ILE A 141 6.25 5.10 -17.22
CA ILE A 141 5.49 5.84 -16.20
C ILE A 141 6.37 6.22 -15.01
N PHE A 142 7.42 5.44 -14.73
CA PHE A 142 8.32 5.68 -13.61
C PHE A 142 9.20 6.92 -13.83
N GLU A 143 9.28 7.44 -15.06
CA GLU A 143 9.92 8.74 -15.33
C GLU A 143 9.15 9.90 -14.68
N ALA A 144 7.83 9.75 -14.49
CA ALA A 144 6.97 10.77 -13.89
C ALA A 144 6.83 10.66 -12.36
N LYS A 145 7.55 9.73 -11.71
CA LYS A 145 7.37 9.38 -10.29
C LYS A 145 7.52 10.55 -9.31
N ASP A 146 8.35 11.54 -9.63
CA ASP A 146 8.65 12.66 -8.72
C ASP A 146 7.65 13.83 -8.89
N TRP A 147 6.92 13.88 -10.00
CA TRP A 147 5.86 14.85 -10.26
C TRP A 147 4.78 14.23 -11.16
N PRO A 148 3.94 13.35 -10.61
CA PRO A 148 3.04 12.52 -11.39
C PRO A 148 1.86 13.31 -11.96
N GLU A 149 1.21 12.77 -12.99
CA GLU A 149 -0.13 13.17 -13.44
C GLU A 149 -1.16 12.86 -12.33
N ASP A 150 -2.34 13.47 -12.43
CA ASP A 150 -3.40 13.27 -11.45
C ASP A 150 -4.20 11.98 -11.65
N CYS A 151 -4.08 11.34 -12.82
CA CYS A 151 -4.74 10.06 -13.11
C CYS A 151 -4.02 9.26 -14.21
N TYR A 152 -3.92 7.95 -13.99
CA TYR A 152 -3.37 6.98 -14.93
C TYR A 152 -4.38 5.86 -15.18
N VAL A 153 -4.46 5.38 -16.44
CA VAL A 153 -5.31 4.24 -16.80
C VAL A 153 -4.44 3.15 -17.40
N PHE A 154 -4.40 2.00 -16.74
CA PHE A 154 -3.75 0.78 -17.22
C PHE A 154 -4.82 -0.16 -17.74
N GLU A 155 -4.99 -0.20 -19.06
CA GLU A 155 -6.02 -1.01 -19.70
C GLU A 155 -5.73 -2.51 -19.55
N GLY A 156 -6.66 -3.22 -18.89
CA GLY A 156 -6.61 -4.67 -18.75
C GLY A 156 -7.19 -5.39 -19.97
N LYS A 157 -6.59 -6.53 -20.34
CA LYS A 157 -7.03 -7.43 -21.41
C LYS A 157 -7.66 -8.69 -20.84
N GLU A 158 -8.65 -9.25 -21.54
CA GLU A 158 -9.30 -10.53 -21.18
C GLU A 158 -9.77 -10.62 -19.71
N LYS A 159 -9.00 -11.30 -18.85
CA LYS A 159 -9.25 -11.54 -17.42
C LYS A 159 -8.56 -10.51 -16.51
N GLU A 160 -7.79 -9.60 -17.06
CA GLU A 160 -7.09 -8.55 -16.31
C GLU A 160 -8.07 -7.42 -15.97
N PRO A 161 -8.05 -6.92 -14.72
CA PRO A 161 -8.75 -5.69 -14.41
C PRO A 161 -8.10 -4.52 -15.14
N THR A 162 -8.90 -3.55 -15.58
CA THR A 162 -8.36 -2.21 -15.83
C THR A 162 -8.05 -1.55 -14.49
N ILE A 163 -6.92 -0.85 -14.37
CA ILE A 163 -6.56 -0.12 -13.15
C ILE A 163 -6.56 1.37 -13.45
N ILE A 164 -7.36 2.13 -12.71
CA ILE A 164 -7.24 3.59 -12.64
C ILE A 164 -6.43 3.90 -11.40
N TYR A 165 -5.31 4.59 -11.54
CA TYR A 165 -4.43 4.93 -10.44
C TYR A 165 -4.35 6.45 -10.27
N ILE A 166 -4.63 6.92 -9.06
CA ILE A 166 -4.75 8.34 -8.72
C ILE A 166 -3.82 8.64 -7.54
N PRO A 167 -2.67 9.31 -7.78
CA PRO A 167 -1.79 9.79 -6.73
C PRO A 167 -2.45 10.92 -5.92
N LEU A 168 -2.27 10.92 -4.61
CA LEU A 168 -2.78 11.98 -3.74
C LEU A 168 -2.16 13.34 -4.08
N PHE A 169 -0.83 13.42 -4.15
CA PHE A 169 -0.10 14.62 -4.59
C PHE A 169 0.39 14.44 -6.02
N ASN A 170 0.08 15.42 -6.87
CA ASN A 170 0.28 15.34 -8.32
C ASN A 170 0.41 16.75 -8.92
N ARG A 171 0.70 16.83 -10.22
CA ARG A 171 0.94 18.10 -10.92
C ARG A 171 -0.26 19.04 -11.00
N HIS A 172 -1.47 18.57 -10.71
CA HIS A 172 -2.64 19.43 -10.65
C HIS A 172 -2.74 20.18 -9.32
N ASN A 173 -2.28 19.57 -8.23
CA ASN A 173 -2.34 20.16 -6.89
C ASN A 173 -0.97 20.57 -6.33
N CYS A 174 0.12 20.31 -7.05
CA CYS A 174 1.50 20.71 -6.73
C CYS A 174 2.17 21.33 -7.97
N LYS A 175 2.87 22.46 -7.78
CA LYS A 175 3.46 23.25 -8.87
C LYS A 175 4.67 22.59 -9.52
N ASP A 176 5.44 21.83 -8.74
CA ASP A 176 6.71 21.24 -9.13
C ASP A 176 7.03 20.01 -8.25
N VAL A 177 8.19 19.40 -8.52
CA VAL A 177 8.72 18.24 -7.79
C VAL A 177 8.92 18.61 -6.32
N GLU A 178 9.46 19.79 -6.04
CA GLU A 178 9.77 20.27 -4.70
C GLU A 178 8.51 20.36 -3.82
N GLU A 179 7.40 20.86 -4.37
CA GLU A 179 6.12 20.92 -3.66
C GLU A 179 5.54 19.53 -3.39
N VAL A 180 5.67 18.57 -4.31
CA VAL A 180 5.26 17.17 -4.07
C VAL A 180 6.06 16.60 -2.90
N GLN A 181 7.38 16.74 -2.92
CA GLN A 181 8.26 16.22 -1.86
C GLN A 181 7.97 16.89 -0.51
N ALA A 182 7.72 18.19 -0.50
CA ALA A 182 7.36 18.93 0.70
C ALA A 182 6.05 18.41 1.31
N LYS A 183 5.01 18.17 0.50
CA LYS A 183 3.73 17.62 0.98
C LYS A 183 3.86 16.17 1.43
N MET A 184 4.59 15.33 0.70
CA MET A 184 4.87 13.95 1.12
C MET A 184 5.58 13.92 2.49
N LYS A 185 6.52 14.84 2.73
CA LYS A 185 7.18 14.99 4.03
C LYS A 185 6.25 15.52 5.12
N GLU A 186 5.43 16.52 4.80
CA GLU A 186 4.48 17.10 5.74
C GLU A 186 3.45 16.06 6.19
N PHE A 187 2.87 15.30 5.24
CA PHE A 187 1.82 14.32 5.47
C PHE A 187 2.37 12.89 5.61
N SER A 188 3.59 12.74 6.12
CA SER A 188 4.23 11.44 6.33
C SER A 188 3.46 10.56 7.34
N THR A 189 3.71 9.26 7.30
CA THR A 189 3.06 8.28 8.20
C THR A 189 3.40 8.52 9.67
N PHE A 190 4.67 8.82 9.96
CA PHE A 190 5.14 9.11 11.32
C PHE A 190 5.15 10.61 11.55
N GLN A 191 4.11 11.09 12.22
CA GLN A 191 3.94 12.50 12.55
C GLN A 191 3.10 12.67 13.82
N LEU A 192 3.07 13.90 14.34
CA LEU A 192 2.11 14.28 15.37
C LEU A 192 0.68 14.29 14.80
N PRO A 193 -0.35 14.16 15.65
CA PRO A 193 -1.74 14.22 15.21
C PRO A 193 -2.03 15.44 14.33
N LEU A 194 -2.74 15.20 13.22
CA LEU A 194 -3.17 16.27 12.32
C LEU A 194 -4.14 17.20 13.06
N ASN A 195 -3.98 18.51 12.86
CA ASN A 195 -4.99 19.48 13.27
C ASN A 195 -6.13 19.54 12.21
N GLN A 196 -7.20 20.26 12.52
CA GLN A 196 -8.37 20.35 11.66
C GLN A 196 -8.06 20.88 10.25
N GLU A 197 -7.22 21.92 10.16
CA GLU A 197 -6.81 22.53 8.89
C GLU A 197 -6.09 21.51 7.98
N ARG A 198 -5.18 20.73 8.54
CA ARG A 198 -4.43 19.70 7.82
C ARG A 198 -5.32 18.53 7.39
N ILE A 199 -6.30 18.15 8.22
CA ILE A 199 -7.31 17.15 7.86
C ILE A 199 -8.15 17.65 6.68
N GLU A 200 -8.65 18.87 6.76
CA GLU A 200 -9.45 19.49 5.70
C GLU A 200 -8.67 19.61 4.40
N PHE A 201 -7.39 19.98 4.47
CA PHE A 201 -6.51 20.06 3.31
C PHE A 201 -6.41 18.72 2.55
N VAL A 202 -6.09 17.63 3.25
CA VAL A 202 -5.96 16.30 2.60
C VAL A 202 -7.31 15.83 2.08
N LEU A 203 -8.39 16.07 2.82
CA LEU A 203 -9.75 15.71 2.42
C LEU A 203 -10.18 16.43 1.13
N GLU A 204 -10.00 17.75 1.06
CA GLU A 204 -10.36 18.51 -0.14
C GLU A 204 -9.44 18.20 -1.32
N THR A 205 -8.15 17.91 -1.06
CA THR A 205 -7.22 17.42 -2.09
C THR A 205 -7.71 16.09 -2.69
N ALA A 206 -8.04 15.12 -1.86
CA ALA A 206 -8.56 13.83 -2.32
C ALA A 206 -9.88 13.98 -3.09
N LYS A 207 -10.81 14.83 -2.61
CA LYS A 207 -12.06 15.13 -3.33
C LYS A 207 -11.79 15.80 -4.67
N ALA A 208 -10.85 16.74 -4.75
CA ALA A 208 -10.49 17.42 -5.99
C ALA A 208 -9.94 16.42 -7.01
N ASN A 209 -9.04 15.51 -6.61
CA ASN A 209 -8.49 14.50 -7.52
C ASN A 209 -9.60 13.64 -8.16
N ILE A 210 -10.64 13.26 -7.40
CA ILE A 210 -11.80 12.53 -7.94
C ILE A 210 -12.65 13.42 -8.86
N ARG A 211 -12.92 14.66 -8.47
CA ARG A 211 -13.73 15.61 -9.26
C ARG A 211 -13.08 15.93 -10.60
N ASN A 212 -11.77 16.16 -10.60
CA ASN A 212 -11.01 16.51 -11.79
C ASN A 212 -10.96 15.36 -12.79
N ASN A 213 -10.93 14.12 -12.30
CA ASN A 213 -10.84 12.91 -13.13
C ASN A 213 -12.18 12.22 -13.37
N LYS A 214 -13.30 12.91 -13.08
CA LYS A 214 -14.66 12.36 -13.19
C LYS A 214 -14.94 11.76 -14.56
N ASP A 215 -14.55 12.44 -15.65
CA ASP A 215 -14.87 11.99 -17.00
C ASP A 215 -14.09 10.72 -17.35
N THR A 216 -12.81 10.64 -16.98
CA THR A 216 -11.99 9.42 -17.11
C THR A 216 -12.58 8.27 -16.30
N LEU A 217 -12.94 8.51 -15.04
CA LEU A 217 -13.58 7.51 -14.18
C LEU A 217 -14.87 6.96 -14.81
N LEU A 218 -15.76 7.84 -15.26
CA LEU A 218 -17.01 7.45 -15.90
C LEU A 218 -16.79 6.69 -17.22
N MET A 219 -15.81 7.11 -18.03
CA MET A 219 -15.45 6.46 -19.28
C MET A 219 -14.99 5.02 -19.02
N GLU A 220 -14.08 4.80 -18.07
CA GLU A 220 -13.54 3.49 -17.75
C GLU A 220 -14.56 2.57 -17.06
N ILE A 221 -15.43 3.12 -16.21
CA ILE A 221 -16.58 2.38 -15.65
C ILE A 221 -17.50 1.90 -16.79
N TYR A 222 -17.80 2.78 -17.75
CA TYR A 222 -18.62 2.43 -18.91
C TYR A 222 -17.95 1.36 -19.78
N LYS A 223 -16.65 1.49 -20.08
CA LYS A 223 -15.88 0.48 -20.82
C LYS A 223 -15.90 -0.87 -20.09
N ALA A 224 -15.65 -0.89 -18.78
CA ALA A 224 -15.66 -2.11 -17.96
C ALA A 224 -17.03 -2.80 -17.99
N SER A 225 -18.11 -2.03 -17.79
CA SER A 225 -19.49 -2.54 -17.88
C SER A 225 -19.79 -3.15 -19.25
N ARG A 226 -19.37 -2.51 -20.34
CA ARG A 226 -19.55 -3.04 -21.70
C ARG A 226 -18.74 -4.30 -21.96
N ARG A 227 -17.50 -4.38 -21.48
CA ARG A 227 -16.68 -5.60 -21.58
C ARG A 227 -17.36 -6.75 -20.86
N ARG A 228 -17.87 -6.51 -19.65
CA ARG A 228 -18.61 -7.51 -18.86
C ARG A 228 -19.84 -8.03 -19.60
N HIS A 229 -20.64 -7.12 -20.16
CA HIS A 229 -21.84 -7.48 -20.90
C HIS A 229 -21.54 -8.33 -22.15
N LYS A 230 -20.40 -8.13 -22.81
CA LYS A 230 -19.97 -8.95 -23.96
C LYS A 230 -19.45 -10.34 -23.58
N LYS A 231 -19.02 -10.54 -22.32
CA LYS A 231 -18.56 -11.84 -21.80
C LYS A 231 -19.71 -12.74 -21.36
N MET A 232 -20.88 -12.16 -21.06
CA MET A 232 -22.11 -12.86 -20.69
C MET A 232 -22.86 -13.32 -21.93
#